data_AF-A0A3S0UB19-F1
#
_entry.id   AF-A0A3S0UB19-F1
#
_cell.length_a   1.000
_cell.length_b   1.000
_cell.length_c   1.000
_cell.angle_alpha   90.00
_cell.angle_beta   90.00
_cell.angle_gamma   90.00
#
_symmetry.space_group_name_H-M   'P 1'
#
loop_
_entity.id
_entity.type
_entity.pdbx_description
1 polymer ?
#
loop_
_entity_poly.entity_id
_entity_poly.type
_entity_poly.pdbx_seq_one_letter_code
_entity_poly.pdbx_strand_id
1 'polypeptide(L)' 'MATIPDSTKASFHQRLTEHSRRRWPQLREIHLRYRAGFAYIDGVLPDGEVLRLCRLRYGGSARNWGFAIRLLLSRS' A
#
# COMPACT_ATOMS: atom_id res chain seq x y z
N MET A 1 -10.03 14.31 12.93
CA MET A 1 -9.51 13.51 11.80
C MET A 1 -8.27 12.77 12.30
N ALA A 2 -8.27 11.45 12.42
CA ALA A 2 -7.12 10.72 12.95
C ALA A 2 -5.97 10.76 11.93
N THR A 3 -4.96 11.59 12.20
CA THR A 3 -3.71 11.63 11.43
C THR A 3 -2.96 10.32 11.70
N ILE A 4 -2.68 9.57 10.64
CA ILE A 4 -1.90 8.33 10.73
C ILE A 4 -0.50 8.71 11.23
N PRO A 5 -0.01 8.10 12.33
CA PRO A 5 1.34 8.35 12.82
C PRO A 5 2.38 8.01 11.75
N ASP A 6 3.42 8.82 11.60
CA ASP A 6 4.44 8.61 10.56
C ASP A 6 5.17 7.27 10.71
N SER A 7 5.37 6.80 11.95
CA SER A 7 5.89 5.47 12.25
C SER A 7 4.99 4.36 11.69
N THR A 8 3.67 4.54 11.71
CA THR A 8 2.71 3.59 11.11
C THR A 8 2.81 3.60 9.58
N LYS A 9 2.98 4.79 8.96
CA LYS A 9 3.16 4.91 7.51
C LYS A 9 4.45 4.24 7.05
N ALA A 10 5.55 4.43 7.79
CA ALA A 10 6.85 3.86 7.48
C ALA A 10 6.83 2.32 7.55
N SER A 11 6.31 1.75 8.64
CA SER A 11 6.19 0.28 8.76
C SER A 11 5.22 -0.30 7.72
N PHE A 12 4.15 0.42 7.37
CA PHE A 12 3.25 -0.03 6.29
C PHE A 12 3.93 -0.02 4.93
N HIS A 13 4.65 1.06 4.62
CA HIS A 13 5.40 1.20 3.38
C HIS A 13 6.40 0.05 3.23
N GLN A 14 7.22 -0.21 4.25
CA GLN A 14 8.20 -1.30 4.24
C GLN A 14 7.56 -2.66 3.95
N ARG A 15 6.51 -3.03 4.70
CA ARG A 15 5.80 -4.31 4.51
C ARG A 15 5.18 -4.42 3.12
N LEU A 16 4.64 -3.32 2.60
CA LEU A 16 4.04 -3.31 1.27
C LEU A 16 5.10 -3.42 0.17
N THR A 17 6.28 -2.79 0.34
CA THR A 17 7.40 -2.90 -0.61
C THR A 17 7.97 -4.32 -0.64
N GLU A 18 8.13 -4.96 0.52
CA GLU A 18 8.56 -6.36 0.58
C GLU A 18 7.53 -7.29 -0.08
N HIS A 19 6.25 -7.02 0.12
CA HIS A 19 5.17 -7.78 -0.46
C HIS A 19 5.05 -7.58 -1.98
N SER A 20 5.16 -6.34 -2.46
CA SER A 20 5.09 -6.01 -3.88
C SER A 20 6.20 -6.71 -4.66
N ARG A 21 7.42 -6.81 -4.11
CA ARG A 21 8.51 -7.59 -4.73
C ARG A 21 8.17 -9.07 -4.91
N ARG A 22 7.35 -9.65 -4.02
CA ARG A 22 6.95 -11.06 -4.10
C ARG A 22 5.75 -11.30 -5.02
N ARG A 23 4.74 -10.41 -5.01
CA ARG A 23 3.49 -10.60 -5.77
C ARG A 23 3.51 -9.90 -7.13
N TRP A 24 4.28 -8.83 -7.27
CA TRP A 24 4.38 -7.99 -8.47
C TRP A 24 5.85 -7.77 -8.87
N PRO A 25 6.56 -8.83 -9.30
CA PRO A 25 7.96 -8.71 -9.71
C PRO A 25 8.17 -7.78 -10.92
N GLN A 26 7.11 -7.54 -11.69
CA GLN A 26 7.11 -6.61 -12.83
C GLN A 26 7.10 -5.13 -12.42
N LEU A 27 6.84 -4.80 -11.15
CA LEU A 27 6.86 -3.41 -10.69
C LEU A 27 8.28 -3.03 -10.26
N ARG A 28 8.75 -1.89 -10.75
CA ARG A 28 10.01 -1.27 -10.31
C ARG A 28 9.88 -0.72 -8.89
N GLU A 29 8.77 -0.07 -8.58
CA GLU A 29 8.52 0.56 -7.29
C GLU A 29 7.02 0.60 -6.98
N ILE A 30 6.67 0.84 -5.72
CA ILE A 30 5.32 1.18 -5.31
C ILE A 30 5.29 2.57 -4.66
N HIS A 31 4.28 3.37 -4.98
CA HIS A 31 4.04 4.67 -4.39
C HIS A 31 2.80 4.62 -3.51
N LEU A 32 2.91 5.21 -2.32
CA LEU A 32 1.82 5.31 -1.38
C LEU A 32 1.39 6.77 -1.21
N ARG A 33 0.15 7.07 -1.55
CA ARG A 33 -0.43 8.41 -1.39
C ARG A 33 -1.54 8.39 -0.35
N TYR A 34 -1.41 9.23 0.66
CA TYR A 34 -2.40 9.33 1.74
C TYR A 34 -3.26 10.58 1.51
N ARG A 35 -4.57 10.42 1.28
CA ARG A 35 -5.51 11.53 1.03
C ARG A 35 -6.84 11.28 1.70
N ALA A 36 -7.32 12.26 2.49
CA ALA A 36 -8.65 12.24 3.12
C ALA A 36 -9.00 10.92 3.86
N GLY A 37 -8.03 10.30 4.52
CA GLY A 37 -8.23 9.01 5.20
C GLY A 37 -8.26 7.80 4.25
N PHE A 38 -7.73 7.92 3.04
CA PHE A 38 -7.46 6.82 2.13
C PHE A 38 -5.97 6.68 1.87
N ALA A 39 -5.50 5.44 1.76
CA ALA A 39 -4.21 5.08 1.19
C ALA A 39 -4.45 4.67 -0.26
N TYR A 40 -3.79 5.33 -1.19
CA TYR A 40 -3.71 4.95 -2.59
C TYR A 40 -2.38 4.24 -2.79
N ILE A 41 -2.43 3.08 -3.42
CA ILE A 41 -1.27 2.27 -3.75
C ILE A 41 -1.16 2.28 -5.26
N ASP A 42 -0.06 2.84 -5.74
CA ASP A 42 0.29 2.86 -7.15
C ASP A 42 1.54 2.01 -7.37
N GLY A 43 1.59 1.27 -8.47
CA GLY A 43 2.76 0.53 -8.92
C GLY A 43 3.42 1.25 -10.07
N VAL A 44 4.72 1.46 -9.99
CA VAL A 44 5.52 2.04 -11.06
C VAL A 44 6.17 0.89 -11.82
N LEU A 45 5.88 0.78 -13.11
CA LEU A 45 6.52 -0.16 -14.01
C LEU A 45 7.96 0.31 -14.36
N PRO A 46 8.84 -0.61 -14.79
CA PRO A 46 10.19 -0.25 -15.23
C PRO A 46 10.21 0.78 -16.36
N ASP A 47 9.17 0.77 -17.21
CA ASP A 47 8.95 1.72 -18.30
C ASP A 47 8.58 3.14 -17.82
N GLY A 48 8.29 3.30 -16.52
CA GLY A 48 7.86 4.57 -15.92
C GLY A 48 6.34 4.76 -15.85
N GLU A 49 5.57 3.83 -16.42
CA GLU A 49 4.11 3.84 -16.31
C GLU A 49 3.65 3.62 -14.86
N VAL A 50 2.65 4.39 -14.44
CA VAL A 50 2.09 4.33 -13.09
C VAL A 50 0.71 3.67 -13.12
N LEU A 51 0.64 2.44 -12.61
CA LEU A 51 -0.58 1.67 -12.47
C LEU A 51 -1.23 1.91 -11.11
N ARG A 52 -2.52 2.24 -11.09
CA ARG A 52 -3.30 2.33 -9.85
C ARG A 52 -3.67 0.92 -9.41
N LEU A 53 -2.97 0.37 -8.42
CA LEU A 53 -3.16 -1.00 -7.98
C LEU A 53 -4.43 -1.12 -7.13
N CYS A 54 -4.47 -0.38 -6.02
CA CYS A 54 -5.55 -0.48 -5.04
C CYS A 54 -5.69 0.80 -4.21
N ARG A 55 -6.87 0.98 -3.61
CA ARG A 55 -7.09 1.99 -2.58
C ARG A 55 -7.63 1.34 -1.30
N LEU A 56 -7.13 1.79 -0.16
CA LEU A 56 -7.52 1.33 1.16
C LEU A 56 -8.10 2.49 1.95
N ARG A 57 -9.22 2.29 2.64
CA ARG A 57 -9.81 3.28 3.54
C ARG A 57 -9.23 3.11 4.94
N TYR A 58 -8.75 4.19 5.54
CA TYR A 58 -8.33 4.24 6.94
C TYR A 58 -9.57 4.23 7.83
N GLY A 59 -9.84 3.09 8.47
CA GLY A 59 -10.95 2.90 9.40
C GLY A 59 -10.64 3.25 10.87
N GLY A 60 -9.52 3.92 11.17
CA GLY A 60 -9.18 4.35 12.53
C GLY A 60 -8.21 3.46 13.32
N SER A 61 -7.66 2.39 12.72
CA SER A 61 -6.63 1.57 13.40
C SER A 61 -5.60 1.00 12.43
N ALA A 62 -4.33 1.04 12.82
CA ALA A 62 -3.19 0.48 12.07
C ALA A 62 -3.33 -1.04 11.84
N ARG A 63 -4.08 -1.74 12.72
CA ARG A 63 -4.34 -3.18 12.61
C ARG A 63 -5.16 -3.54 11.37
N ASN A 64 -6.04 -2.65 10.91
CA ASN A 64 -6.85 -2.86 9.71
C ASN A 64 -5.99 -2.83 8.42
N TRP A 65 -4.81 -2.22 8.44
CA TRP A 65 -3.92 -2.15 7.28
C TRP A 65 -3.15 -3.46 7.08
N GLY A 66 -2.75 -4.12 8.17
CA GLY A 66 -2.22 -5.48 8.12
C GLY A 66 -3.23 -6.49 7.56
N PHE A 67 -4.52 -6.30 7.88
CA PHE A 67 -5.60 -7.08 7.26
C PHE A 67 -5.74 -6.81 5.77
N ALA A 68 -5.67 -5.55 5.33
CA ALA A 68 -5.74 -5.20 3.92
C ALA A 68 -4.60 -5.80 3.08
N ILE A 69 -3.36 -5.78 3.59
CA ILE A 69 -2.22 -6.47 2.94
C ILE A 69 -2.49 -7.98 2.87
N ARG A 70 -3.02 -8.59 3.93
CA ARG A 70 -3.40 -10.01 3.95
C ARG A 70 -4.56 -10.33 2.98
N LEU A 71 -5.53 -9.45 2.84
CA LEU A 71 -6.66 -9.60 1.91
C LEU A 71 -6.22 -9.46 0.44
N LEU A 72 -5.27 -8.55 0.15
CA LEU A 72 -4.61 -8.45 -1.16
C LEU A 72 -3.86 -9.74 -1.54
N LEU A 73 -3.30 -10.46 -0.58
CA LEU A 73 -2.66 -11.76 -0.79
C LEU A 73 -3.66 -12.89 -1.09
N SER A 74 -4.92 -12.78 -0.65
CA SER A 74 -5.91 -13.88 -0.70
C SER A 74 -6.79 -13.91 -1.95
N ARG A 75 -6.72 -12.90 -2.84
CA ARG A 75 -7.35 -12.99 -4.16
C ARG A 75 -6.32 -13.56 -5.14
N SER A 76 -6.40 -14.88 -5.31
CA SER A 76 -5.85 -15.61 -6.44
C SER A 76 -6.97 -16.19 -7.27
#